data_AF-K1TMS9-F1
#
_entry.id   AF-K1TMS9-F1
#
_cell.length_a   1.000
_cell.length_b   1.000
_cell.length_c   1.000
_cell.angle_alpha   90.00
_cell.angle_beta   90.00
_cell.angle_gamma   90.00
#
_symmetry.space_group_name_H-M   'P 1'
#
loop_
_entity.id
_entity.type
_entity.pdbx_description
1 polymer ?
#
loop_
_entity_poly.entity_id
_entity_poly.type
_entity_poly.pdbx_seq_one_letter_code
_entity_poly.pdbx_strand_id
1 'polypeptide(L)'
;VIDEIENYLDGNLEIPFATGANIGRTQDYSAGRNRYIGYLISLSTHSYKGMKVGLDCANGSTWMMAKNIFDALGADTYVIGNEPDGTNINRDCGSTHIENLQKYVRLNRLDVGFAFDGDADRCLAVDENGSVVNGDKILYVCARNMQTEGRFGNSKVVTTVMSNLGLYKALDEAGIGYEKTDVGDKYVAENMR
;
A
#
# COMPACT_ATOMS: atom_id res chain seq x y z
N VAL A 1 -23.05 -11.64 7.51
CA VAL A 1 -22.06 -10.89 8.33
C VAL A 1 -22.35 -9.39 8.35
N ILE A 2 -22.20 -8.61 7.27
CA ILE A 2 -22.50 -7.16 7.32
C ILE A 2 -23.97 -6.92 7.71
N ASP A 3 -24.91 -7.57 7.02
CA ASP A 3 -26.34 -7.47 7.33
C ASP A 3 -26.68 -7.93 8.76
N GLU A 4 -25.90 -8.86 9.34
CA GLU A 4 -26.12 -9.32 10.72
C GLU A 4 -25.61 -8.30 11.74
N ILE A 5 -24.49 -7.63 11.43
CA ILE A 5 -23.96 -6.52 12.24
C ILE A 5 -24.94 -5.34 12.19
N GLU A 6 -25.46 -4.98 11.02
CA GLU A 6 -26.46 -3.92 10.86
C GLU A 6 -27.75 -4.27 11.61
N ASN A 7 -28.25 -5.50 11.49
CA ASN A 7 -29.41 -5.96 12.25
C ASN A 7 -29.19 -5.87 13.76
N TYR A 8 -27.99 -6.14 14.26
CA TYR A 8 -27.66 -5.96 15.69
C TYR A 8 -27.67 -4.48 16.09
N LEU A 9 -27.06 -3.61 15.28
CA LEU A 9 -27.04 -2.17 15.53
C LEU A 9 -28.44 -1.55 15.49
N ASP A 10 -29.31 -2.04 14.61
CA ASP A 10 -30.71 -1.64 14.49
C ASP A 10 -31.61 -2.23 15.59
N GLY A 11 -31.08 -3.12 16.44
CA GLY A 11 -31.81 -3.77 17.53
C GLY A 11 -32.74 -4.90 17.08
N ASN A 12 -32.61 -5.36 15.83
CA ASN A 12 -33.36 -6.49 15.27
C ASN A 12 -32.75 -7.86 15.64
N LEU A 13 -31.57 -7.86 16.25
CA LEU A 13 -30.85 -9.06 16.68
C LEU A 13 -30.39 -8.89 18.12
N GLU A 14 -30.64 -9.88 18.98
CA GLU A 14 -30.05 -9.96 20.31
C GLU A 14 -28.84 -10.90 20.30
N ILE A 15 -27.76 -10.51 21.00
CA ILE A 15 -26.57 -11.36 21.19
C ILE A 15 -26.44 -11.76 22.67
N PRO A 16 -25.95 -12.98 22.96
CA PRO A 16 -25.82 -13.45 24.33
C PRO A 16 -24.72 -12.70 25.08
N PHE A 17 -25.02 -12.30 26.32
CA PHE A 17 -24.02 -11.71 27.21
C PHE A 17 -23.10 -12.78 27.81
N ALA A 18 -21.79 -12.62 27.59
CA ALA A 18 -20.79 -13.43 28.27
C ALA A 18 -20.73 -13.06 29.77
N THR A 19 -20.72 -14.07 30.65
CA THR A 19 -20.64 -13.88 32.11
C THR A 19 -19.54 -14.75 32.72
N GLY A 20 -19.01 -14.29 33.86
CA GLY A 20 -18.02 -15.03 34.65
C GLY A 20 -16.80 -15.45 33.82
N ALA A 21 -16.53 -16.75 33.77
CA ALA A 21 -15.39 -17.32 33.05
C ALA A 21 -15.45 -17.19 31.52
N ASN A 22 -16.63 -16.89 30.95
CA ASN A 22 -16.82 -16.74 29.51
C ASN A 22 -16.45 -15.34 28.99
N ILE A 23 -16.13 -14.40 29.88
CA ILE A 23 -15.72 -13.04 29.48
C ILE A 23 -14.33 -13.10 28.82
N GLY A 24 -14.25 -12.57 27.60
CA GLY A 24 -13.00 -12.48 26.85
C GLY A 24 -11.93 -11.65 27.56
N ARG A 25 -10.67 -11.93 27.26
CA ARG A 25 -9.51 -11.19 27.81
C ARG A 25 -8.79 -10.46 26.70
N THR A 26 -8.28 -9.26 26.99
CA THR A 26 -7.41 -8.51 26.09
C THR A 26 -5.95 -8.80 26.42
N GLN A 27 -5.10 -8.83 25.38
CA GLN A 27 -3.66 -8.95 25.53
C GLN A 27 -2.99 -8.03 24.52
N ASP A 28 -2.00 -7.27 24.98
CA ASP A 28 -1.19 -6.44 24.10
C ASP A 28 -0.26 -7.31 23.27
N TYR A 29 -0.40 -7.24 21.94
CA TYR A 29 0.40 -8.03 21.00
C TYR A 29 1.34 -7.15 20.16
N SER A 30 2.23 -6.43 20.83
CA SER A 30 3.24 -5.58 20.17
C SER A 30 4.19 -6.38 19.25
N ALA A 31 4.39 -7.68 19.54
CA ALA A 31 5.18 -8.59 18.70
C ALA A 31 4.61 -8.77 17.28
N GLY A 32 3.30 -8.57 17.09
CA GLY A 32 2.66 -8.66 15.77
C GLY A 32 3.26 -7.69 14.76
N ARG A 33 3.61 -6.47 15.19
CA ARG A 33 4.28 -5.47 14.34
C ARG A 33 5.63 -5.96 13.82
N ASN A 34 6.46 -6.54 14.69
CA ASN A 34 7.77 -7.06 14.30
C ASN A 34 7.64 -8.27 13.36
N ARG A 35 6.62 -9.11 13.57
CA ARG A 35 6.31 -10.22 12.66
C ARG A 35 5.92 -9.73 11.27
N TYR A 36 5.11 -8.68 11.20
CA TYR A 36 4.73 -8.06 9.93
C TYR A 36 5.93 -7.44 9.22
N ILE A 37 6.78 -6.68 9.93
CA ILE A 37 8.04 -6.13 9.39
C ILE A 37 8.93 -7.26 8.85
N GLY A 38 9.13 -8.32 9.62
CA GLY A 38 9.96 -9.46 9.21
C GLY A 38 9.43 -10.16 7.96
N TYR A 39 8.10 -10.30 7.84
CA TYR A 39 7.46 -10.84 6.65
C TYR A 39 7.69 -9.95 5.42
N LEU A 40 7.51 -8.63 5.54
CA LEU A 40 7.76 -7.70 4.42
C LEU A 40 9.21 -7.73 3.95
N ILE A 41 10.18 -7.77 4.89
CA ILE A 41 11.59 -7.91 4.56
C ILE A 41 11.85 -9.23 3.82
N SER A 42 11.21 -10.34 4.21
CA SER A 42 11.43 -11.65 3.59
C SER A 42 10.83 -11.78 2.18
N LEU A 43 10.00 -10.84 1.72
CA LEU A 43 9.47 -10.84 0.36
C LEU A 43 10.50 -10.39 -0.68
N SER A 44 11.49 -9.58 -0.29
CA SER A 44 12.53 -9.15 -1.22
C SER A 44 13.56 -10.24 -1.45
N THR A 45 13.85 -10.54 -2.72
CA THR A 45 14.92 -11.47 -3.12
C THR A 45 16.25 -10.74 -3.39
N HIS A 46 16.28 -9.41 -3.26
CA HIS A 46 17.43 -8.58 -3.61
C HIS A 46 17.71 -7.54 -2.52
N SER A 47 18.97 -7.08 -2.48
CA SER A 47 19.34 -5.90 -1.70
C SER A 47 19.16 -4.64 -2.54
N TYR A 48 18.76 -3.55 -1.89
CA TYR A 48 18.64 -2.22 -2.48
C TYR A 48 19.87 -1.34 -2.17
N LYS A 49 21.03 -1.96 -1.91
CA LYS A 49 22.28 -1.25 -1.65
C LYS A 49 22.63 -0.28 -2.77
N GLY A 50 22.88 0.98 -2.38
CA GLY A 50 23.23 2.06 -3.30
C GLY A 50 22.03 2.75 -3.94
N MET A 51 20.80 2.33 -3.62
CA MET A 51 19.57 3.03 -4.01
C MET A 51 19.17 4.03 -2.92
N LYS A 52 18.93 5.27 -3.32
CA LYS A 52 18.39 6.33 -2.46
C LYS A 52 16.88 6.36 -2.56
N VAL A 53 16.20 5.98 -1.48
CA VAL A 53 14.74 5.84 -1.46
C VAL A 53 14.13 6.90 -0.56
N GLY A 54 13.23 7.71 -1.11
CA GLY A 54 12.41 8.66 -0.36
C GLY A 54 11.10 8.05 0.11
N LEU A 55 10.71 8.28 1.35
CA LEU A 55 9.46 7.79 1.93
C LEU A 55 8.69 8.96 2.54
N ASP A 56 7.42 9.10 2.17
CA ASP A 56 6.45 9.93 2.89
C ASP A 56 5.47 9.02 3.63
N CYS A 57 5.59 9.00 4.96
CA CYS A 57 4.79 8.14 5.83
C CYS A 57 3.45 8.79 6.25
N ALA A 58 3.10 9.95 5.71
CA ALA A 58 1.84 10.66 5.95
C ALA A 58 1.50 10.96 7.42
N ASN A 59 2.49 10.91 8.31
CA ASN A 59 2.32 10.84 9.76
C ASN A 59 1.31 9.75 10.19
N GLY A 60 1.20 8.70 9.39
CA GLY A 60 0.26 7.59 9.54
C GLY A 60 0.94 6.31 10.03
N SER A 61 0.28 5.17 9.87
CA SER A 61 0.65 3.85 10.40
C SER A 61 2.08 3.41 10.04
N THR A 62 2.62 3.87 8.91
CA THR A 62 3.94 3.50 8.38
C THR A 62 5.10 4.20 9.07
N TRP A 63 4.86 5.26 9.87
CA TRP A 63 5.91 6.09 10.47
C TRP A 63 6.94 5.29 11.29
N MET A 64 6.50 4.24 12.00
CA MET A 64 7.38 3.39 12.83
C MET A 64 8.09 2.28 12.06
N MET A 65 7.66 1.97 10.84
CA MET A 65 8.01 0.71 10.18
C MET A 65 8.75 0.92 8.86
N ALA A 66 8.32 1.88 8.04
CA ALA A 66 8.78 1.99 6.66
C ALA A 66 10.30 2.16 6.59
N LYS A 67 10.89 3.08 7.36
CA LYS A 67 12.34 3.28 7.38
C LYS A 67 13.11 2.00 7.71
N ASN A 68 12.69 1.30 8.77
CA ASN A 68 13.36 0.09 9.24
C ASN A 68 13.34 -1.03 8.20
N ILE A 69 12.25 -1.15 7.44
CA ILE A 69 12.13 -2.14 6.37
C ILE A 69 13.12 -1.83 5.23
N PHE A 70 13.14 -0.59 4.73
CA PHE A 70 14.02 -0.21 3.62
C PHE A 70 15.51 -0.21 4.02
N ASP A 71 15.83 0.23 5.24
CA ASP A 71 17.18 0.13 5.80
C ASP A 71 17.65 -1.33 5.89
N ALA A 72 16.79 -2.24 6.36
CA ALA A 72 17.10 -3.66 6.46
C ALA A 72 17.34 -4.31 5.08
N LEU A 73 16.71 -3.79 4.04
CA LEU A 73 16.93 -4.20 2.65
C LEU A 73 18.18 -3.54 2.01
N GLY A 74 18.82 -2.61 2.72
CA GLY A 74 20.09 -1.99 2.36
C GLY A 74 19.97 -0.66 1.61
N ALA A 75 18.78 -0.08 1.49
CA ALA A 75 18.60 1.23 0.84
C ALA A 75 19.18 2.37 1.69
N ASP A 76 19.60 3.45 1.02
CA ASP A 76 19.84 4.74 1.65
C ASP A 76 18.49 5.45 1.80
N THR A 77 17.84 5.25 2.95
CA THR A 77 16.45 5.67 3.17
C THR A 77 16.33 7.09 3.73
N TYR A 78 15.54 7.92 3.05
CA TYR A 78 15.21 9.29 3.41
C TYR A 78 13.72 9.40 3.71
N VAL A 79 13.33 10.05 4.80
CA VAL A 79 11.95 10.01 5.29
C VAL A 79 11.43 11.41 5.60
N ILE A 80 10.19 11.66 5.20
CA ILE A 80 9.36 12.81 5.59
C ILE A 80 8.01 12.30 6.12
N GLY A 81 7.26 13.18 6.79
CA GLY A 81 5.93 12.80 7.32
C GLY A 81 6.01 11.63 8.30
N ASN A 82 6.99 11.62 9.20
CA ASN A 82 7.23 10.53 10.16
C ASN A 82 7.27 10.99 11.63
N GLU A 83 6.68 12.13 11.94
CA GLU A 83 6.61 12.71 13.30
C GLU A 83 5.14 12.92 13.68
N PRO A 84 4.36 11.84 13.87
CA PRO A 84 2.95 11.98 14.22
C PRO A 84 2.76 12.57 15.61
N ASP A 85 1.83 13.52 15.73
CA ASP A 85 1.42 14.14 17.00
C ASP A 85 -0.02 13.77 17.41
N GLY A 86 -0.67 12.90 16.63
CA GLY A 86 -2.07 12.49 16.80
C GLY A 86 -3.08 13.40 16.09
N THR A 87 -2.65 14.51 15.49
CA THR A 87 -3.51 15.49 14.81
C THR A 87 -3.03 15.84 13.39
N ASN A 88 -1.82 15.45 13.02
CA ASN A 88 -1.14 15.82 11.77
C ASN A 88 -1.11 14.71 10.69
N ILE A 89 -1.92 13.66 10.83
CA ILE A 89 -2.05 12.60 9.83
C ILE A 89 -2.60 13.17 8.51
N ASN A 90 -1.99 12.78 7.38
CA ASN A 90 -2.31 13.25 6.02
C ASN A 90 -2.29 14.78 5.83
N ARG A 91 -1.76 15.55 6.79
CA ARG A 91 -1.75 17.01 6.73
C ARG A 91 -0.55 17.48 5.91
N ASP A 92 -0.82 17.91 4.68
CA ASP A 92 0.20 18.38 3.73
C ASP A 92 1.29 17.31 3.46
N CYS A 93 0.95 16.03 3.60
CA CYS A 93 1.84 14.88 3.38
C CYS A 93 1.05 13.66 2.90
N GLY A 94 1.77 12.65 2.43
CA GLY A 94 1.22 11.37 1.99
C GLY A 94 0.73 11.35 0.56
N SER A 95 0.08 10.24 0.18
CA SER A 95 -0.31 9.95 -1.20
C SER A 95 -1.29 10.97 -1.81
N THR A 96 -2.10 11.64 -0.99
CA THR A 96 -3.03 12.69 -1.43
C THR A 96 -2.39 14.08 -1.57
N HIS A 97 -1.20 14.28 -0.98
CA HIS A 97 -0.43 15.54 -0.99
C HIS A 97 1.04 15.27 -1.37
N ILE A 98 1.25 14.73 -2.57
CA ILE A 98 2.53 14.18 -3.02
C ILE A 98 3.58 15.24 -3.39
N GLU A 99 3.18 16.52 -3.47
CA GLU A 99 4.03 17.62 -3.96
C GLU A 99 5.29 17.79 -3.11
N ASN A 100 5.19 17.53 -1.81
CA ASN A 100 6.32 17.61 -0.89
C ASN A 100 7.32 16.49 -1.17
N LEU A 101 6.86 15.26 -1.41
CA LEU A 101 7.73 14.16 -1.84
C LEU A 101 8.38 14.44 -3.20
N GLN A 102 7.63 14.97 -4.19
CA GLN A 102 8.19 15.33 -5.51
C GLN A 102 9.32 16.35 -5.41
N LYS A 103 9.19 17.36 -4.54
CA LYS A 103 10.27 18.31 -4.28
C LYS A 103 11.43 17.63 -3.57
N TYR A 104 11.14 16.81 -2.57
CA TYR A 104 12.13 16.13 -1.76
C TYR A 104 13.02 15.18 -2.58
N VAL A 105 12.42 14.40 -3.49
CA VAL A 105 13.14 13.53 -4.42
C VAL A 105 14.12 14.31 -5.29
N ARG A 106 13.67 15.40 -5.93
CA ARG A 106 14.53 16.22 -6.81
C ARG A 106 15.65 16.92 -6.04
N LEU A 107 15.33 17.51 -4.88
CA LEU A 107 16.30 18.26 -4.09
C LEU A 107 17.43 17.37 -3.55
N ASN A 108 17.10 16.15 -3.14
CA ASN A 108 18.07 15.21 -2.59
C ASN A 108 18.65 14.24 -3.63
N ARG A 109 18.22 14.34 -4.90
CA ARG A 109 18.60 13.43 -5.99
C ARG A 109 18.39 11.97 -5.61
N LEU A 110 17.18 11.68 -5.15
CA LEU A 110 16.75 10.32 -4.82
C LEU A 110 16.40 9.56 -6.10
N ASP A 111 16.59 8.25 -6.10
CA ASP A 111 16.31 7.40 -7.27
C ASP A 111 14.82 7.10 -7.41
N VAL A 112 14.10 7.05 -6.30
CA VAL A 112 12.65 6.82 -6.25
C VAL A 112 12.07 7.34 -4.93
N GLY A 113 10.82 7.80 -4.97
CA GLY A 113 10.02 8.12 -3.79
C GLY A 113 8.75 7.28 -3.70
N PHE A 114 8.32 6.96 -2.48
CA PHE A 114 7.02 6.35 -2.19
C PHE A 114 6.24 7.18 -1.17
N ALA A 115 4.98 7.48 -1.46
CA ALA A 115 4.05 8.15 -0.57
C ALA A 115 2.92 7.20 -0.18
N PHE A 116 2.76 6.98 1.11
CA PHE A 116 1.66 6.22 1.70
C PHE A 116 0.52 7.15 2.12
N ASP A 117 -0.66 6.62 2.40
CA ASP A 117 -1.68 7.33 3.18
C ASP A 117 -1.64 6.91 4.66
N GLY A 118 -2.59 7.48 5.43
CA GLY A 118 -2.62 7.41 6.88
C GLY A 118 -2.65 5.99 7.46
N ASP A 119 -3.33 5.05 6.83
CA ASP A 119 -3.37 3.64 7.21
C ASP A 119 -2.55 2.74 6.27
N ALA A 120 -2.09 3.27 5.14
CA ALA A 120 -1.15 2.67 4.20
C ALA A 120 -1.68 1.46 3.42
N ASP A 121 -2.96 1.50 3.06
CA ASP A 121 -3.52 0.62 2.02
C ASP A 121 -3.26 1.16 0.61
N ARG A 122 -2.85 2.44 0.49
CA ARG A 122 -2.49 3.07 -0.79
C ARG A 122 -1.02 3.46 -0.83
N CYS A 123 -0.48 3.39 -2.05
CA CYS A 123 0.88 3.81 -2.35
C CYS A 123 0.91 4.50 -3.71
N LEU A 124 1.50 5.69 -3.76
CA LEU A 124 1.93 6.34 -4.99
C LEU A 124 3.44 6.43 -5.00
N ALA A 125 4.03 6.48 -6.19
CA ALA A 125 5.46 6.64 -6.34
C ALA A 125 5.82 7.95 -7.06
N VAL A 126 7.08 8.33 -6.94
CA VAL A 126 7.70 9.48 -7.60
C VAL A 126 8.98 9.01 -8.25
N ASP A 127 9.16 9.29 -9.53
CA ASP A 127 10.40 8.97 -10.25
C ASP A 127 11.54 9.94 -9.91
N GLU A 128 12.75 9.66 -10.38
CA GLU A 128 13.95 10.46 -10.11
C GLU A 128 13.85 11.91 -10.62
N ASN A 129 12.98 12.15 -11.60
CA ASN A 129 12.72 13.48 -12.17
C ASN A 129 11.63 14.23 -11.39
N GLY A 130 11.04 13.61 -10.36
CA GLY A 130 9.98 14.16 -9.55
C GLY A 130 8.59 14.01 -10.16
N SER A 131 8.38 13.14 -11.15
CA SER A 131 7.07 12.91 -11.76
C SER A 131 6.27 11.87 -10.98
N VAL A 132 4.96 12.07 -10.89
CA VAL A 132 4.08 11.11 -10.21
C VAL A 132 3.93 9.83 -11.02
N VAL A 133 4.14 8.71 -10.34
CA VAL A 133 3.87 7.34 -10.77
C VAL A 133 2.64 6.86 -10.02
N ASN A 134 1.48 6.93 -10.69
CA ASN A 134 0.19 6.59 -10.08
C ASN A 134 -0.07 5.06 -10.07
N GLY A 135 -1.19 4.65 -9.46
CA GLY A 135 -1.57 3.23 -9.35
C GLY A 135 -1.57 2.48 -10.68
N ASP A 136 -2.07 3.07 -11.76
CA ASP A 136 -2.06 2.44 -13.09
C ASP A 136 -0.63 2.12 -13.58
N LYS A 137 0.30 3.08 -13.43
CA LYS A 137 1.71 2.87 -13.81
C LYS A 137 2.37 1.82 -12.92
N ILE A 138 2.09 1.84 -11.62
CA ILE A 138 2.61 0.84 -10.67
C ILE A 138 2.13 -0.56 -11.06
N LEU A 139 0.82 -0.73 -11.32
CA LEU A 139 0.24 -1.99 -11.77
C LEU A 139 0.91 -2.50 -13.05
N TYR A 140 1.13 -1.63 -14.04
CA TYR A 140 1.80 -1.99 -15.27
C TYR A 140 3.23 -2.49 -15.03
N VAL A 141 4.02 -1.76 -14.24
CA VAL A 141 5.40 -2.14 -13.89
C VAL A 141 5.43 -3.50 -13.17
N CYS A 142 4.55 -3.71 -12.18
CA CYS A 142 4.45 -4.98 -11.47
C CYS A 142 4.07 -6.13 -12.41
N ALA A 143 3.04 -5.96 -13.24
CA ALA A 143 2.59 -6.98 -14.19
C ALA A 143 3.68 -7.35 -15.20
N ARG A 144 4.38 -6.36 -15.75
CA ARG A 144 5.51 -6.56 -16.66
C ARG A 144 6.69 -7.27 -16.01
N ASN A 145 7.02 -6.91 -14.77
CA ASN A 145 8.09 -7.58 -14.02
C ASN A 145 7.75 -9.05 -13.77
N MET A 146 6.53 -9.31 -13.26
CA MET A 146 6.06 -10.68 -13.01
C MET A 146 6.00 -11.51 -14.29
N GLN A 147 5.65 -10.92 -15.43
CA GLN A 147 5.63 -11.61 -16.73
C GLN A 147 7.06 -11.97 -17.17
N THR A 148 8.01 -11.03 -17.01
CA THR A 148 9.42 -11.24 -17.35
C THR A 148 10.07 -12.31 -16.47
N GLU A 149 9.70 -12.36 -15.19
CA GLU A 149 10.12 -13.41 -14.25
C GLU A 149 9.41 -14.76 -14.46
N GLY A 150 8.44 -14.84 -15.39
CA GLY A 150 7.65 -16.05 -15.64
C GLY A 150 6.65 -16.40 -14.54
N ARG A 151 6.43 -15.50 -13.56
CA ARG A 151 5.53 -15.70 -12.41
C ARG A 151 4.09 -15.27 -12.70
N PHE A 152 3.86 -14.50 -13.78
CA PHE A 152 2.52 -14.01 -14.12
C PHE A 152 1.64 -15.10 -14.74
N GLY A 153 2.22 -16.03 -15.50
CA GLY A 153 1.50 -17.13 -16.14
C GLY A 153 0.32 -16.64 -17.00
N ASN A 154 -0.86 -17.23 -16.80
CA ASN A 154 -2.12 -16.85 -17.45
C ASN A 154 -2.96 -15.86 -16.62
N SER A 155 -2.34 -15.18 -15.64
CA SER A 155 -3.03 -14.20 -14.81
C SER A 155 -3.44 -12.98 -15.63
N LYS A 156 -4.31 -12.15 -15.04
CA LYS A 156 -4.75 -10.88 -15.61
C LYS A 156 -4.59 -9.76 -14.61
N VAL A 157 -4.43 -8.54 -15.09
CA VAL A 157 -4.49 -7.33 -14.24
C VAL A 157 -5.95 -6.97 -14.01
N VAL A 158 -6.40 -6.97 -12.76
CA VAL A 158 -7.75 -6.56 -12.40
C VAL A 158 -7.74 -5.08 -12.02
N THR A 159 -8.64 -4.31 -12.61
CA THR A 159 -8.78 -2.86 -12.37
C THR A 159 -10.24 -2.49 -12.17
N THR A 160 -10.51 -1.29 -11.66
CA THR A 160 -11.84 -0.70 -11.77
C THR A 160 -11.99 -0.02 -13.13
N VAL A 161 -13.22 0.30 -13.53
CA VAL A 161 -13.51 1.10 -14.73
C VAL A 161 -12.87 2.51 -14.74
N MET A 162 -12.33 2.98 -13.59
CA MET A 162 -11.69 4.28 -13.47
C MET A 162 -10.24 4.32 -13.97
N SER A 163 -9.60 3.17 -14.20
CA SER A 163 -8.23 3.12 -14.73
C SER A 163 -8.14 3.73 -16.13
N ASN A 164 -7.02 4.37 -16.41
CA ASN A 164 -6.82 5.13 -17.64
C ASN A 164 -6.73 4.23 -18.88
N LEU A 165 -7.22 4.71 -20.03
CA LEU A 165 -7.12 4.00 -21.32
C LEU A 165 -5.67 3.64 -21.69
N GLY A 166 -4.70 4.45 -21.30
CA GLY A 166 -3.28 4.21 -21.53
C GLY A 166 -2.76 2.94 -20.88
N LEU A 167 -3.28 2.56 -19.71
CA LEU A 167 -2.93 1.30 -19.06
C LEU A 167 -3.34 0.12 -19.93
N TYR A 168 -4.60 0.09 -20.38
CA TYR A 168 -5.11 -1.02 -21.19
C TYR A 168 -4.36 -1.16 -22.52
N LYS A 169 -4.05 -0.05 -23.19
CA LYS A 169 -3.23 -0.07 -24.42
C LYS A 169 -1.83 -0.63 -24.17
N ALA A 170 -1.19 -0.26 -23.06
CA ALA A 170 0.13 -0.77 -22.70
C ALA A 170 0.08 -2.28 -22.34
N LEU A 171 -0.98 -2.73 -21.67
CA LEU A 171 -1.19 -4.15 -21.37
C LEU A 171 -1.44 -4.97 -22.64
N ASP A 172 -2.26 -4.46 -23.56
CA ASP A 172 -2.50 -5.09 -24.87
C ASP A 172 -1.21 -5.23 -25.68
N GLU A 173 -0.38 -4.17 -25.74
CA GLU A 173 0.92 -4.20 -26.41
C GLU A 173 1.89 -5.21 -25.77
N ALA A 174 1.83 -5.37 -24.45
CA ALA A 174 2.63 -6.35 -23.71
C ALA A 174 2.06 -7.78 -23.74
N GLY A 175 0.89 -8.00 -24.36
CA GLY A 175 0.19 -9.28 -24.36
C GLY A 175 -0.26 -9.71 -22.96
N ILE A 176 -0.55 -8.77 -22.06
CA ILE A 176 -1.04 -9.01 -20.70
C ILE A 176 -2.57 -8.84 -20.70
N GLY A 177 -3.29 -9.88 -20.29
CA GLY A 177 -4.74 -9.79 -20.13
C GLY A 177 -5.15 -8.91 -18.96
N TYR A 178 -6.36 -8.33 -19.02
CA TYR A 178 -6.94 -7.54 -17.95
C TYR A 178 -8.44 -7.75 -17.79
N GLU A 179 -8.95 -7.42 -16.61
CA GLU A 179 -10.38 -7.37 -16.30
C GLU A 179 -10.76 -6.02 -15.69
N LYS A 180 -12.02 -5.61 -15.90
CA LYS A 180 -12.57 -4.36 -15.40
C LYS A 180 -13.75 -4.67 -14.49
N THR A 181 -13.76 -4.04 -13.33
CA THR A 181 -14.78 -4.17 -12.29
C THR A 181 -15.40 -2.81 -11.99
N ASP A 182 -16.52 -2.79 -11.27
CA ASP A 182 -17.10 -1.55 -10.76
C ASP A 182 -16.16 -0.85 -9.76
N VAL A 183 -16.44 0.43 -9.49
CA VAL A 183 -15.61 1.22 -8.57
C VAL A 183 -15.77 0.69 -7.15
N GLY A 184 -14.67 0.22 -6.56
CA GLY A 184 -14.59 -0.28 -5.20
C GLY A 184 -13.53 -1.37 -5.08
N ASP A 185 -12.75 -1.32 -4.01
CA ASP A 185 -11.75 -2.34 -3.63
C ASP A 185 -12.38 -3.73 -3.50
N LYS A 186 -13.60 -3.80 -2.94
CA LYS A 186 -14.39 -5.02 -2.82
C LYS A 186 -14.55 -5.76 -4.16
N TYR A 187 -14.91 -5.05 -5.23
CA TYR A 187 -15.17 -5.69 -6.54
C TYR A 187 -13.87 -6.19 -7.18
N VAL A 188 -12.77 -5.46 -7.00
CA VAL A 188 -11.44 -5.92 -7.42
C VAL A 188 -11.06 -7.19 -6.67
N ALA A 189 -11.22 -7.20 -5.34
CA ALA A 189 -10.90 -8.36 -4.51
C ALA A 189 -11.79 -9.57 -4.80
N GLU A 190 -13.08 -9.37 -5.08
CA GLU A 190 -14.01 -10.44 -5.47
C GLU A 190 -13.66 -11.06 -6.81
N ASN A 191 -13.25 -10.27 -7.80
CA ASN A 191 -12.83 -10.76 -9.11
C ASN A 191 -11.51 -11.54 -9.05
N MET A 192 -10.61 -11.20 -8.12
CA MET A 192 -9.33 -11.89 -7.93
C MET A 192 -9.44 -13.25 -7.21
N ARG A 193 -10.60 -13.59 -6.65
CA ARG A 193 -10.84 -14.85 -5.92
C ARG A 193 -11.28 -15.97 -6.85
#